data_AF-A0A2D5PJA2-F1
#
_entry.id   AF-A0A2D5PJA2-F1
#
_cell.length_a   1.000
_cell.length_b   1.000
_cell.length_c   1.000
_cell.angle_alpha   90.00
_cell.angle_beta   90.00
_cell.angle_gamma   90.00
#
_symmetry.space_group_name_H-M   'P 1'
#
loop_
_entity.id
_entity.type
_entity.pdbx_description
1 polymer ?
#
loop_
_entity_poly.entity_id
_entity_poly.type
_entity_poly.pdbx_seq_one_letter_code
_entity_poly.pdbx_strand_id
1 'polypeptide(L)'
;MKILLYFLLFTASLTHAKEDPAMIAVKSEADAFMAEVATEQDVIRRHPPFLKKLIRDHFVPLVDEEYMARQILGNHWKRASFSQQQAFMTAFREKILATYASAFSAYYGKDIQFKPAQYSDKRKKALVEGVIRNNGNTVRVDFRLYKIRQQWKVYDIMINGMSLTRSFREQVARNIDQQGLAQTVSILNKEYQDETPVLRFGAQSWGPYMGPGLPNQGLAINIVAQAFAQLGYRTEITFLSGPSIDSKTDEGQLVGDVAVWQSENPDTDYFYSAPYLANELVFVKRSTDPFVYQNAQHMKTFIQGKGYRLGLYEDVDYGSAIKKKLSGFVIDRRDYCSQLIRDVANKSLDVALLDHWAGSIEMKQTPAVADHLTMLNTPIGERLMHLRVKRTAEDADVIIDAFNTGLSRIRDNGTYAELLKLHKYSQ
;
A
#
# COMPACT_ATOMS: atom_id res chain seq x y z
N MET A 1 -30.40 -56.93 -54.22
CA MET A 1 -29.53 -57.72 -53.30
C MET A 1 -28.89 -56.72 -52.34
N LYS A 2 -29.18 -56.86 -51.03
CA LYS A 2 -28.81 -55.92 -49.97
C LYS A 2 -27.29 -55.99 -49.68
N ILE A 3 -26.60 -54.85 -49.66
CA ILE A 3 -25.33 -54.70 -48.93
C ILE A 3 -25.45 -53.42 -48.11
N LEU A 4 -25.56 -53.63 -46.79
CA LEU A 4 -25.66 -52.62 -45.76
C LEU A 4 -24.22 -52.31 -45.28
N LEU A 5 -23.70 -51.13 -45.58
CA LEU A 5 -22.37 -50.70 -45.12
C LEU A 5 -22.52 -49.93 -43.79
N TYR A 6 -22.18 -50.56 -42.68
CA TYR A 6 -22.09 -49.91 -41.37
C TYR A 6 -20.80 -49.06 -41.32
N PHE A 7 -20.94 -47.74 -41.33
CA PHE A 7 -19.83 -46.83 -41.03
C PHE A 7 -19.69 -46.75 -39.49
N LEU A 8 -18.66 -47.40 -38.96
CA LEU A 8 -18.26 -47.26 -37.56
C LEU A 8 -17.61 -45.88 -37.38
N LEU A 9 -18.37 -44.91 -36.85
CA LEU A 9 -17.83 -43.65 -36.36
C LEU A 9 -16.99 -43.94 -35.11
N PHE A 10 -15.68 -44.10 -35.30
CA PHE A 10 -14.72 -44.09 -34.21
C PHE A 10 -14.61 -42.64 -33.72
N THR A 11 -15.44 -42.26 -32.74
CA THR A 11 -15.22 -41.02 -31.98
C THR A 11 -13.94 -41.21 -31.19
N ALA A 12 -12.82 -40.73 -31.74
CA ALA A 12 -11.61 -40.53 -30.97
C ALA A 12 -11.95 -39.49 -29.89
N SER A 13 -12.22 -39.96 -28.67
CA SER A 13 -12.23 -39.11 -27.50
C SER A 13 -10.83 -38.49 -27.40
N LEU A 14 -10.71 -37.22 -27.79
CA LEU A 14 -9.61 -36.37 -27.40
C LEU A 14 -9.63 -36.33 -25.87
N THR A 15 -8.90 -37.24 -25.24
CA THR A 15 -8.49 -37.11 -23.85
C THR A 15 -7.68 -35.82 -23.76
N HIS A 16 -8.34 -34.71 -23.41
CA HIS A 16 -7.64 -33.59 -22.79
C HIS A 16 -6.87 -34.21 -21.63
N ALA A 17 -5.54 -34.14 -21.68
CA ALA A 17 -4.70 -34.54 -20.56
C ALA A 17 -5.22 -33.77 -19.35
N LYS A 18 -5.87 -34.47 -18.42
CA LYS A 18 -6.46 -33.86 -17.24
C LYS A 18 -5.30 -33.26 -16.45
N GLU A 19 -5.21 -31.93 -16.45
CA GLU A 19 -4.10 -31.23 -15.82
C GLU A 19 -3.97 -31.68 -14.35
N ASP A 20 -2.74 -31.96 -13.92
CA ASP A 20 -2.44 -32.50 -12.60
C ASP A 20 -2.65 -31.42 -11.52
N PRO A 21 -3.66 -31.54 -10.62
CA PRO A 21 -4.03 -30.46 -9.72
C PRO A 21 -2.94 -30.06 -8.71
N ALA A 22 -2.07 -31.00 -8.30
CA ALA A 22 -0.98 -30.70 -7.39
C ALA A 22 0.15 -29.96 -8.13
N MET A 23 0.43 -30.36 -9.37
CA MET A 23 1.39 -29.66 -10.22
C MET A 23 0.90 -28.26 -10.56
N ILE A 24 -0.37 -28.09 -10.93
CA ILE A 24 -0.96 -26.77 -11.25
C ILE A 24 -0.79 -25.82 -10.08
N ALA A 25 -1.11 -26.25 -8.86
CA ALA A 25 -1.04 -25.38 -7.67
C ALA A 25 0.36 -24.77 -7.43
N VAL A 26 1.42 -25.50 -7.80
CA VAL A 26 2.80 -24.97 -7.70
C VAL A 26 3.18 -24.20 -8.96
N LYS A 27 2.87 -24.76 -10.13
CA LYS A 27 3.27 -24.20 -11.41
C LYS A 27 2.63 -22.83 -11.65
N SER A 28 1.35 -22.65 -11.31
CA SER A 28 0.66 -21.37 -11.51
C SER A 28 1.31 -20.23 -10.72
N GLU A 29 1.61 -20.45 -9.45
CA GLU A 29 2.25 -19.46 -8.59
C GLU A 29 3.72 -19.22 -9.00
N ALA A 30 4.45 -20.29 -9.32
CA ALA A 30 5.83 -20.17 -9.76
C ALA A 30 5.95 -19.41 -11.10
N ASP A 31 5.08 -19.72 -12.08
CA ASP A 31 5.06 -19.01 -13.36
C ASP A 31 4.66 -17.55 -13.18
N ALA A 32 3.67 -17.26 -12.34
CA ALA A 32 3.23 -15.90 -12.06
C ALA A 32 4.36 -15.07 -11.43
N PHE A 33 5.03 -15.61 -10.41
CA PHE A 33 6.20 -14.99 -9.78
C PHE A 33 7.32 -14.73 -10.79
N MET A 34 7.69 -15.74 -11.58
CA MET A 34 8.78 -15.63 -12.55
C MET A 34 8.46 -14.64 -13.66
N ALA A 35 7.21 -14.58 -14.13
CA ALA A 35 6.75 -13.60 -15.11
C ALA A 35 6.80 -12.18 -14.54
N GLU A 36 6.26 -11.96 -13.35
CA GLU A 36 6.26 -10.64 -12.69
C GLU A 36 7.68 -10.14 -12.47
N VAL A 37 8.56 -10.98 -11.92
CA VAL A 37 9.98 -10.63 -11.73
C VAL A 37 10.69 -10.34 -13.05
N ALA A 38 10.39 -11.09 -14.12
CA ALA A 38 10.97 -10.85 -15.44
C ALA A 38 10.51 -9.50 -16.04
N THR A 39 9.26 -9.10 -15.80
CA THR A 39 8.74 -7.80 -16.28
C THR A 39 9.18 -6.62 -15.41
N GLU A 40 9.51 -6.86 -14.15
CA GLU A 40 9.73 -5.82 -13.15
C GLU A 40 11.20 -5.63 -12.76
N GLN A 41 12.15 -6.11 -13.58
CA GLN A 41 13.59 -6.07 -13.29
C GLN A 41 14.10 -4.66 -12.94
N ASP A 42 13.64 -3.64 -13.65
CA ASP A 42 14.04 -2.25 -13.38
C ASP A 42 13.45 -1.69 -12.09
N VAL A 43 12.24 -2.10 -11.71
CA VAL A 43 11.62 -1.70 -10.44
C VAL A 43 12.32 -2.40 -9.30
N ILE A 44 12.59 -3.71 -9.42
CA ILE A 44 13.37 -4.49 -8.46
C ILE A 44 14.76 -3.89 -8.23
N ARG A 45 15.43 -3.48 -9.31
CA ARG A 45 16.77 -2.87 -9.24
C ARG A 45 16.75 -1.53 -8.50
N ARG A 46 15.75 -0.70 -8.74
CA ARG A 46 15.61 0.63 -8.09
C ARG A 46 15.06 0.53 -6.66
N HIS A 47 14.23 -0.47 -6.39
CA HIS A 47 13.51 -0.65 -5.14
C HIS A 47 13.75 -2.07 -4.59
N PRO A 48 14.91 -2.34 -3.96
CA PRO A 48 15.22 -3.66 -3.40
C PRO A 48 14.13 -4.28 -2.49
N PRO A 49 13.39 -3.50 -1.66
CA PRO A 49 12.29 -4.04 -0.84
C PRO A 49 11.17 -4.68 -1.67
N PHE A 50 10.98 -4.23 -2.92
CA PHE A 50 9.94 -4.74 -3.81
C PHE A 50 10.13 -6.23 -4.12
N LEU A 51 11.37 -6.70 -4.29
CA LEU A 51 11.62 -8.13 -4.53
C LEU A 51 11.20 -8.98 -3.33
N LYS A 52 11.53 -8.55 -2.10
CA LYS A 52 11.11 -9.28 -0.90
C LYS A 52 9.59 -9.33 -0.79
N LYS A 53 8.91 -8.23 -1.15
CA LYS A 53 7.44 -8.19 -1.25
C LYS A 53 6.92 -9.20 -2.27
N LEU A 54 7.44 -9.22 -3.50
CA LEU A 54 7.02 -10.18 -4.51
C LEU A 54 7.16 -11.63 -4.03
N ILE A 55 8.31 -11.97 -3.45
CA ILE A 55 8.52 -13.32 -2.92
C ILE A 55 7.50 -13.63 -1.83
N ARG A 56 7.25 -12.70 -0.90
CA ARG A 56 6.25 -12.87 0.16
C ARG A 56 4.85 -13.11 -0.41
N ASP A 57 4.44 -12.29 -1.37
CA ASP A 57 3.10 -12.31 -1.98
C ASP A 57 2.82 -13.61 -2.76
N HIS A 58 3.85 -14.21 -3.37
CA HIS A 58 3.73 -15.49 -4.09
C HIS A 58 4.03 -16.71 -3.22
N PHE A 59 4.85 -16.57 -2.16
CA PHE A 59 5.21 -17.67 -1.27
C PHE A 59 4.08 -18.02 -0.29
N VAL A 60 3.50 -17.02 0.38
CA VAL A 60 2.49 -17.22 1.44
C VAL A 60 1.25 -17.97 0.91
N PRO A 61 0.71 -17.69 -0.29
CA PRO A 61 -0.42 -18.44 -0.84
C PRO A 61 -0.08 -19.90 -1.16
N LEU A 62 1.18 -20.22 -1.47
CA LEU A 62 1.59 -21.55 -1.88
C LEU A 62 1.78 -22.52 -0.69
N VAL A 63 2.26 -22.00 0.44
CA VAL A 63 2.66 -22.82 1.59
C VAL A 63 1.59 -22.89 2.69
N ASP A 64 1.74 -23.86 3.58
CA ASP A 64 1.06 -23.88 4.88
C ASP A 64 2.09 -23.63 5.98
N GLU A 65 2.30 -22.35 6.30
CA GLU A 65 3.31 -21.90 7.28
C GLU A 65 3.10 -22.53 8.66
N GLU A 66 1.86 -22.68 9.10
CA GLU A 66 1.56 -23.25 10.40
C GLU A 66 1.89 -24.75 10.44
N TYR A 67 1.51 -25.49 9.40
CA TYR A 67 1.85 -26.90 9.29
C TYR A 67 3.36 -27.10 9.22
N MET A 68 4.07 -26.29 8.43
CA MET A 68 5.54 -26.29 8.39
C MET A 68 6.12 -26.04 9.79
N ALA A 69 5.67 -24.98 10.48
CA ALA A 69 6.14 -24.64 11.81
C ALA A 69 5.88 -25.75 12.84
N ARG A 70 4.73 -26.42 12.76
CA ARG A 70 4.42 -27.62 13.56
C ARG A 70 5.39 -28.77 13.28
N GLN A 71 5.74 -29.01 12.02
CA GLN A 71 6.73 -30.03 11.66
C GLN A 71 8.13 -29.68 12.18
N ILE A 72 8.50 -28.40 12.16
CA ILE A 72 9.81 -27.91 12.60
C ILE A 72 9.93 -27.95 14.13
N LEU A 73 8.96 -27.42 14.87
CA LEU A 73 8.98 -27.44 16.34
C LEU A 73 8.68 -28.82 16.93
N GLY A 74 8.00 -29.70 16.20
CA GLY A 74 7.66 -31.04 16.64
C GLY A 74 6.92 -31.03 17.99
N ASN A 75 7.47 -31.75 18.98
CA ASN A 75 6.87 -31.85 20.31
C ASN A 75 6.84 -30.51 21.07
N HIS A 76 7.73 -29.57 20.73
CA HIS A 76 7.78 -28.25 21.36
C HIS A 76 6.60 -27.37 20.92
N TRP A 77 5.98 -27.62 19.76
CA TRP A 77 4.84 -26.84 19.28
C TRP A 77 3.70 -26.79 20.30
N LYS A 78 3.35 -27.94 20.90
CA LYS A 78 2.26 -28.06 21.88
C LYS A 78 2.57 -27.38 23.22
N ARG A 79 3.85 -27.14 23.51
CA ARG A 79 4.32 -26.49 24.74
C ARG A 79 4.54 -24.99 24.56
N ALA A 80 4.64 -24.54 23.31
CA ALA A 80 4.78 -23.13 22.96
C ALA A 80 3.49 -22.37 23.29
N SER A 81 3.61 -21.16 23.85
CA SER A 81 2.49 -20.23 23.92
C SER A 81 2.06 -19.80 22.51
N PHE A 82 0.83 -19.27 22.39
CA PHE A 82 0.38 -18.69 21.12
C PHE A 82 1.33 -17.60 20.60
N SER A 83 1.83 -16.73 21.49
CA SER A 83 2.81 -15.70 21.13
C SER A 83 4.13 -16.28 20.62
N GLN A 84 4.64 -17.37 21.23
CA GLN A 84 5.84 -18.06 20.76
C GLN A 84 5.63 -18.75 19.41
N GLN A 85 4.45 -19.33 19.17
CA GLN A 85 4.10 -19.93 17.89
C GLN A 85 4.10 -18.87 16.78
N GLN A 86 3.44 -17.72 17.00
CA GLN A 86 3.41 -16.62 16.04
C GLN A 86 4.81 -16.03 15.80
N ALA A 87 5.57 -15.77 16.86
CA ALA A 87 6.94 -15.26 16.74
C ALA A 87 7.85 -16.25 15.99
N PHE A 88 7.70 -17.55 16.22
CA PHE A 88 8.45 -18.56 15.49
C PHE A 88 8.05 -18.61 14.00
N MET A 89 6.75 -18.57 13.69
CA MET A 89 6.25 -18.57 12.31
C MET A 89 6.77 -17.35 11.52
N THR A 90 6.74 -16.16 12.13
CA THR A 90 7.31 -14.94 11.53
C THR A 90 8.79 -15.12 11.24
N ALA A 91 9.60 -15.46 12.25
CA ALA A 91 11.04 -15.62 12.04
C ALA A 91 11.39 -16.72 11.03
N PHE A 92 10.60 -17.80 10.99
CA PHE A 92 10.73 -18.85 9.98
C PHE A 92 10.47 -18.32 8.57
N ARG A 93 9.37 -17.58 8.36
CA ARG A 93 9.07 -16.96 7.06
C ARG A 93 10.20 -16.03 6.64
N GLU A 94 10.60 -15.10 7.50
CA GLU A 94 11.64 -14.11 7.17
C GLU A 94 12.98 -14.78 6.87
N LYS A 95 13.31 -15.87 7.57
CA LYS A 95 14.48 -16.69 7.22
C LYS A 95 14.39 -17.29 5.83
N ILE A 96 13.26 -17.89 5.46
CA ILE A 96 13.08 -18.48 4.13
C ILE A 96 13.21 -17.40 3.06
N LEU A 97 12.56 -16.25 3.25
CA LEU A 97 12.67 -15.12 2.35
C LEU A 97 14.13 -14.66 2.22
N ALA A 98 14.84 -14.43 3.33
CA ALA A 98 16.23 -13.97 3.32
C ALA A 98 17.21 -14.99 2.69
N THR A 99 17.02 -16.29 2.98
CA THR A 99 17.95 -17.34 2.53
C THR A 99 17.84 -17.61 1.04
N TYR A 100 16.63 -17.49 0.47
CA TYR A 100 16.37 -17.91 -0.91
C TYR A 100 16.09 -16.77 -1.89
N ALA A 101 15.77 -15.56 -1.42
CA ALA A 101 15.56 -14.40 -2.30
C ALA A 101 16.77 -14.13 -3.22
N SER A 102 17.98 -14.14 -2.67
CA SER A 102 19.22 -13.92 -3.43
C SER A 102 19.56 -15.11 -4.34
N ALA A 103 19.20 -16.33 -3.95
CA ALA A 103 19.43 -17.52 -4.76
C ALA A 103 18.51 -17.56 -5.98
N PHE A 104 17.25 -17.14 -5.83
CA PHE A 104 16.30 -17.06 -6.93
C PHE A 104 16.66 -15.94 -7.93
N SER A 105 17.41 -14.93 -7.51
CA SER A 105 17.82 -13.83 -8.39
C SER A 105 18.73 -14.20 -9.54
N ALA A 106 19.55 -15.22 -9.35
CA ALA A 106 20.40 -15.74 -10.42
C ALA A 106 19.61 -16.47 -11.53
N TYR A 107 18.31 -16.73 -11.35
CA TYR A 107 17.49 -17.51 -12.28
C TYR A 107 16.31 -16.73 -12.88
N TYR A 108 16.22 -15.42 -12.64
CA TYR A 108 15.17 -14.59 -13.20
C TYR A 108 15.07 -14.68 -14.72
N GLY A 109 13.84 -14.76 -15.25
CA GLY A 109 13.57 -14.94 -16.68
C GLY A 109 13.92 -16.32 -17.24
N LYS A 110 14.06 -17.35 -16.38
CA LYS A 110 14.24 -18.75 -16.79
C LYS A 110 13.01 -19.57 -16.46
N ASP A 111 12.65 -20.49 -17.36
CA ASP A 111 11.51 -21.38 -17.15
C ASP A 111 11.83 -22.46 -16.12
N ILE A 112 10.87 -22.70 -15.22
CA ILE A 112 10.86 -23.86 -14.33
C ILE A 112 10.11 -25.00 -15.02
N GLN A 113 10.80 -26.12 -15.24
CA GLN A 113 10.18 -27.30 -15.83
C GLN A 113 9.68 -28.24 -14.73
N PHE A 114 8.38 -28.49 -14.72
CA PHE A 114 7.74 -29.42 -13.78
C PHE A 114 7.45 -30.78 -14.41
N LYS A 115 7.56 -31.84 -13.60
CA LYS A 115 7.08 -33.17 -13.95
C LYS A 115 5.67 -33.43 -13.38
N PRO A 116 4.90 -34.38 -13.93
CA PRO A 116 3.65 -34.84 -13.34
C PRO A 116 3.82 -35.23 -11.88
N ALA A 117 2.81 -34.95 -11.05
CA ALA A 117 2.92 -35.16 -9.62
C ALA A 117 2.88 -36.67 -9.28
N GLN A 118 3.74 -37.07 -8.36
CA GLN A 118 3.75 -38.42 -7.82
C GLN A 118 2.90 -38.44 -6.56
N TYR A 119 1.77 -39.16 -6.61
CA TYR A 119 0.81 -39.21 -5.51
C TYR A 119 1.09 -40.38 -4.56
N SER A 120 0.87 -40.14 -3.27
CA SER A 120 0.72 -41.23 -2.29
C SER A 120 -0.53 -42.07 -2.57
N ASP A 121 -0.57 -43.31 -2.05
CA ASP A 121 -1.68 -44.26 -2.26
C ASP A 121 -3.06 -43.67 -1.94
N LYS A 122 -3.14 -42.88 -0.86
CA LYS A 122 -4.38 -42.24 -0.41
C LYS A 122 -4.68 -40.92 -1.15
N ARG A 123 -3.83 -40.50 -2.09
CA ARG A 123 -3.87 -39.21 -2.82
C ARG A 123 -4.03 -37.98 -1.93
N LYS A 124 -3.52 -38.05 -0.70
CA LYS A 124 -3.50 -36.94 0.27
C LYS A 124 -2.19 -36.17 0.30
N LYS A 125 -1.17 -36.73 -0.33
CA LYS A 125 0.17 -36.15 -0.51
C LYS A 125 0.62 -36.33 -1.96
N ALA A 126 1.39 -35.37 -2.44
CA ALA A 126 1.98 -35.37 -3.77
C ALA A 126 3.43 -34.84 -3.71
N LEU A 127 4.28 -35.34 -4.60
CA LEU A 127 5.60 -34.80 -4.90
C LEU A 127 5.56 -34.21 -6.31
N VAL A 128 5.86 -32.93 -6.43
CA VAL A 128 6.00 -32.24 -7.72
C VAL A 128 7.47 -31.88 -7.88
N GLU A 129 8.13 -32.49 -8.86
CA GLU A 129 9.55 -32.25 -9.15
C GLU A 129 9.69 -31.08 -10.13
N GLY A 130 10.56 -30.13 -9.82
CA GLY A 130 10.84 -28.94 -10.62
C GLY A 130 12.33 -28.81 -10.95
N VAL A 131 12.65 -28.30 -12.14
CA VAL A 131 14.02 -28.07 -12.57
C VAL A 131 14.16 -26.69 -13.22
N ILE A 132 15.10 -25.90 -12.71
CA ILE A 132 15.49 -24.60 -13.26
C ILE A 132 16.87 -24.75 -13.92
N ARG A 133 17.03 -24.29 -15.15
CA ARG A 133 18.32 -24.34 -15.88
C ARG A 133 18.82 -22.95 -16.23
N ASN A 134 20.09 -22.67 -15.97
CA ASN A 134 20.76 -21.43 -16.35
C ASN A 134 22.22 -21.70 -16.74
N ASN A 135 22.58 -21.50 -18.02
CA ASN A 135 23.96 -21.49 -18.53
C ASN A 135 24.86 -22.61 -17.96
N GLY A 136 24.38 -23.86 -17.99
CA GLY A 136 25.09 -25.05 -17.49
C GLY A 136 24.80 -25.42 -16.02
N ASN A 137 24.30 -24.48 -15.22
CA ASN A 137 23.84 -24.75 -13.86
C ASN A 137 22.39 -25.26 -13.87
N THR A 138 22.13 -26.30 -13.07
CA THR A 138 20.80 -26.88 -12.89
C THR A 138 20.45 -26.88 -11.42
N VAL A 139 19.33 -26.26 -11.06
CA VAL A 139 18.77 -26.30 -9.71
C VAL A 139 17.54 -27.19 -9.73
N ARG A 140 17.54 -28.21 -8.87
CA ARG A 140 16.35 -29.04 -8.63
C ARG A 140 15.57 -28.44 -7.46
N VAL A 141 14.29 -28.19 -7.68
CA VAL A 141 13.37 -27.66 -6.68
C VAL A 141 12.14 -28.55 -6.65
N ASP A 142 12.03 -29.37 -5.62
CA ASP A 142 10.92 -30.30 -5.48
C ASP A 142 9.97 -29.82 -4.38
N PHE A 143 8.68 -29.97 -4.62
CA PHE A 143 7.63 -29.53 -3.72
C PHE A 143 6.90 -30.75 -3.16
N ARG A 144 6.82 -30.84 -1.84
CA ARG A 144 5.97 -31.82 -1.17
C ARG A 144 4.69 -31.13 -0.74
N LEU A 145 3.60 -31.65 -1.26
CA LEU A 145 2.27 -31.09 -1.06
C LEU A 145 1.41 -32.04 -0.26
N TYR A 146 0.44 -31.45 0.43
CA TYR A 146 -0.66 -32.18 1.01
C TYR A 146 -1.98 -31.48 0.76
N LYS A 147 -3.07 -32.25 0.81
CA LYS A 147 -4.40 -31.76 0.47
C LYS A 147 -5.19 -31.35 1.72
N ILE A 148 -5.58 -30.08 1.79
CA ILE A 148 -6.40 -29.49 2.86
C ILE A 148 -7.65 -28.88 2.24
N ARG A 149 -8.85 -29.27 2.70
CA ARG A 149 -10.12 -28.67 2.23
C ARG A 149 -10.20 -28.53 0.69
N GLN A 150 -9.75 -29.57 -0.02
CA GLN A 150 -9.63 -29.65 -1.48
C GLN A 150 -8.51 -28.84 -2.15
N GLN A 151 -7.76 -28.03 -1.42
CA GLN A 151 -6.61 -27.27 -1.92
C GLN A 151 -5.30 -28.02 -1.65
N TRP A 152 -4.36 -27.95 -2.59
CA TRP A 152 -3.00 -28.43 -2.38
C TRP A 152 -2.15 -27.33 -1.76
N LYS A 153 -1.44 -27.65 -0.69
CA LYS A 153 -0.53 -26.74 -0.01
C LYS A 153 0.84 -27.38 0.13
N VAL A 154 1.88 -26.60 -0.11
CA VAL A 154 3.27 -27.02 0.08
C VAL A 154 3.58 -27.04 1.57
N TYR A 155 4.13 -28.16 2.04
CA TYR A 155 4.59 -28.31 3.44
C TYR A 155 6.10 -28.52 3.57
N ASP A 156 6.79 -28.72 2.45
CA ASP A 156 8.24 -28.86 2.41
C ASP A 156 8.70 -28.59 0.98
N ILE A 157 9.79 -27.84 0.85
CA ILE A 157 10.48 -27.57 -0.40
C ILE A 157 11.83 -28.25 -0.28
N MET A 158 12.29 -28.91 -1.35
CA MET A 158 13.60 -29.54 -1.39
C MET A 158 14.42 -28.87 -2.47
N ILE A 159 15.59 -28.33 -2.10
CA ILE A 159 16.50 -27.68 -3.05
C ILE A 159 17.73 -28.57 -3.16
N ASN A 160 18.01 -29.06 -4.37
CA ASN A 160 19.08 -30.02 -4.64
C ASN A 160 19.06 -31.23 -3.70
N GLY A 161 17.85 -31.73 -3.39
CA GLY A 161 17.62 -32.87 -2.51
C GLY A 161 17.60 -32.56 -1.01
N MET A 162 17.91 -31.33 -0.59
CA MET A 162 17.87 -30.92 0.81
C MET A 162 16.51 -30.33 1.19
N SER A 163 15.81 -30.97 2.13
CA SER A 163 14.52 -30.50 2.65
C SER A 163 14.71 -29.28 3.54
N LEU A 164 13.96 -28.20 3.26
CA LEU A 164 13.95 -26.99 4.09
C LEU A 164 13.41 -27.27 5.48
N THR A 165 12.26 -27.95 5.57
CA THR A 165 11.58 -28.24 6.83
C THR A 165 12.43 -29.13 7.72
N ARG A 166 13.07 -30.17 7.15
CA ARG A 166 13.93 -31.08 7.91
C ARG A 166 15.21 -30.41 8.39
N SER A 167 15.94 -29.75 7.50
CA SER A 167 17.19 -29.08 7.85
C SER A 167 16.96 -28.03 8.94
N PHE A 168 15.88 -27.26 8.84
CA PHE A 168 15.55 -26.27 9.85
C PHE A 168 15.08 -26.89 11.17
N ARG A 169 14.31 -27.98 11.14
CA ARG A 169 13.98 -28.77 12.34
C ARG A 169 15.22 -29.21 13.09
N GLU A 170 16.19 -29.78 12.39
CA GLU A 170 17.43 -30.27 13.01
C GLU A 170 18.22 -29.12 13.66
N GLN A 171 18.27 -27.95 13.02
CA GLN A 171 18.88 -26.76 13.60
C GLN A 171 18.12 -26.23 14.83
N VAL A 172 16.80 -26.08 14.73
CA VAL A 172 15.96 -25.54 15.80
C VAL A 172 15.93 -26.47 17.00
N ALA A 173 15.82 -27.79 16.80
CA ALA A 173 15.86 -28.77 17.88
C ALA A 173 17.16 -28.68 18.68
N ARG A 174 18.32 -28.61 18.00
CA ARG A 174 19.61 -28.44 18.68
C ARG A 174 19.65 -27.16 19.52
N ASN A 175 19.15 -26.06 19.00
CA ASN A 175 19.09 -24.80 19.75
C ASN A 175 18.14 -24.92 20.95
N ILE A 176 16.97 -25.54 20.79
CA ILE A 176 16.03 -25.73 21.90
C ILE A 176 16.64 -26.61 23.00
N ASP A 177 17.36 -27.67 22.63
CA ASP A 177 18.03 -28.55 23.60
C ASP A 177 19.12 -27.82 24.38
N GLN A 178 19.81 -26.86 23.75
CA GLN A 178 20.91 -26.10 24.37
C GLN A 178 20.44 -24.96 25.28
N GLN A 179 19.38 -24.23 24.89
CA GLN A 179 19.02 -22.94 25.51
C GLN A 179 17.51 -22.76 25.73
N GLY A 180 16.70 -23.77 25.41
CA GLY A 180 15.25 -23.74 25.55
C GLY A 180 14.51 -23.04 24.41
N LEU A 181 13.19 -23.25 24.38
CA LEU A 181 12.31 -22.73 23.32
C LEU A 181 12.24 -21.20 23.31
N ALA A 182 12.04 -20.58 24.47
CA ALA A 182 11.88 -19.13 24.57
C ALA A 182 13.11 -18.39 24.03
N GLN A 183 14.31 -18.83 24.45
CA GLN A 183 15.57 -18.24 23.98
C GLN A 183 15.79 -18.50 22.48
N THR A 184 15.49 -19.71 22.00
CA THR A 184 15.63 -20.02 20.57
C THR A 184 14.72 -19.16 19.70
N VAL A 185 13.46 -18.98 20.09
CA VAL A 185 12.52 -18.09 19.37
C VAL A 185 13.00 -16.64 19.43
N SER A 186 13.51 -16.18 20.58
CA SER A 186 14.08 -14.85 20.74
C SER A 186 15.27 -14.60 19.80
N ILE A 187 16.22 -15.54 19.72
CA ILE A 187 17.38 -15.44 18.82
C ILE A 187 16.94 -15.44 17.36
N LEU A 188 16.02 -16.33 16.97
CA LEU A 188 15.50 -16.36 15.61
C LEU A 188 14.81 -15.05 15.23
N ASN A 189 14.02 -14.46 16.14
CA ASN A 189 13.39 -13.16 15.90
C ASN A 189 14.39 -12.01 15.96
N LYS A 190 15.57 -12.17 16.55
CA LYS A 190 16.63 -11.16 16.48
C LYS A 190 17.37 -11.24 15.14
N GLU A 191 17.56 -12.44 14.61
CA GLU A 191 18.29 -12.70 13.37
C GLU A 191 17.42 -12.53 12.12
N TYR A 192 16.13 -12.88 12.20
CA TYR A 192 15.19 -12.88 11.08
C TYR A 192 13.94 -12.06 11.46
N GLN A 193 14.09 -10.74 11.35
CA GLN A 193 13.01 -9.79 11.56
C GLN A 193 12.26 -9.51 10.26
N ASP A 194 11.05 -8.95 10.39
CA ASP A 194 10.40 -8.34 9.24
C ASP A 194 11.22 -7.11 8.82
N GLU A 195 12.09 -7.30 7.84
CA GLU A 195 12.97 -6.25 7.30
C GLU A 195 12.25 -5.34 6.29
N THR A 196 10.91 -5.30 6.34
CA THR A 196 10.15 -4.34 5.55
C THR A 196 10.55 -2.93 6.01
N PRO A 197 11.20 -2.11 5.16
CA PRO A 197 11.65 -0.79 5.54
C PRO A 197 10.47 0.10 5.94
N VAL A 198 10.64 0.81 7.05
CA VAL A 198 9.63 1.70 7.63
C VAL A 198 10.03 3.14 7.36
N LEU A 199 9.22 3.83 6.57
CA LEU A 199 9.35 5.26 6.31
C LEU A 199 8.54 6.04 7.35
N ARG A 200 9.22 6.86 8.14
CA ARG A 200 8.60 7.67 9.20
C ARG A 200 8.29 9.06 8.66
N PHE A 201 7.02 9.41 8.54
CA PHE A 201 6.59 10.71 8.06
C PHE A 201 5.90 11.53 9.16
N GLY A 202 5.97 12.86 9.01
CA GLY A 202 5.12 13.80 9.72
C GLY A 202 3.80 14.02 8.99
N ALA A 203 2.76 14.39 9.75
CA ALA A 203 1.51 14.89 9.20
C ALA A 203 0.90 15.93 10.15
N GLN A 204 0.28 16.96 9.62
CA GLN A 204 -0.62 17.80 10.42
C GLN A 204 -2.00 17.14 10.53
N SER A 205 -2.78 17.48 11.56
CA SER A 205 -4.18 17.03 11.62
C SER A 205 -5.04 17.94 10.74
N TRP A 206 -5.65 17.37 9.71
CA TRP A 206 -6.56 18.07 8.80
C TRP A 206 -7.63 17.10 8.31
N GLY A 207 -8.72 17.01 9.07
CA GLY A 207 -9.86 16.18 8.71
C GLY A 207 -10.61 16.74 7.50
N PRO A 208 -11.14 15.88 6.61
CA PRO A 208 -11.16 14.41 6.63
C PRO A 208 -9.93 13.72 5.96
N TYR A 209 -8.93 14.48 5.52
CA TYR A 209 -7.78 13.95 4.78
C TYR A 209 -6.79 13.19 5.67
N MET A 210 -6.54 13.70 6.87
CA MET A 210 -5.53 13.18 7.78
C MET A 210 -5.85 13.48 9.24
N GLY A 211 -5.73 12.49 10.13
CA GLY A 211 -5.94 12.65 11.57
C GLY A 211 -5.90 11.34 12.33
N PRO A 212 -5.42 11.31 13.59
CA PRO A 212 -5.19 10.07 14.34
C PRO A 212 -6.47 9.28 14.65
N GLY A 213 -7.62 9.97 14.75
CA GLY A 213 -8.92 9.35 15.02
C GLY A 213 -9.72 8.95 13.78
N LEU A 214 -9.20 9.18 12.57
CA LEU A 214 -9.90 8.85 11.33
C LEU A 214 -9.67 7.38 10.93
N PRO A 215 -10.62 6.73 10.24
CA PRO A 215 -10.39 5.40 9.66
C PRO A 215 -9.15 5.41 8.76
N ASN A 216 -8.23 4.47 8.99
CA ASN A 216 -6.91 4.42 8.31
C ASN A 216 -6.15 5.77 8.36
N GLN A 217 -6.36 6.55 9.41
CA GLN A 217 -5.83 7.90 9.62
C GLN A 217 -6.23 8.94 8.56
N GLY A 218 -7.22 8.65 7.71
CA GLY A 218 -7.74 9.56 6.68
C GLY A 218 -7.30 9.20 5.26
N LEU A 219 -7.94 9.85 4.26
CA LEU A 219 -7.74 9.52 2.85
C LEU A 219 -6.30 9.72 2.37
N ALA A 220 -5.68 10.84 2.72
CA ALA A 220 -4.33 11.19 2.27
C ALA A 220 -3.29 10.19 2.76
N ILE A 221 -3.32 9.89 4.07
CA ILE A 221 -2.43 8.90 4.68
C ILE A 221 -2.68 7.51 4.11
N ASN A 222 -3.94 7.12 3.88
CA ASN A 222 -4.23 5.81 3.31
C ASN A 222 -3.70 5.68 1.87
N ILE A 223 -3.84 6.71 1.03
CA ILE A 223 -3.24 6.72 -0.32
C ILE A 223 -1.71 6.58 -0.22
N VAL A 224 -1.07 7.33 0.69
CA VAL A 224 0.39 7.28 0.88
C VAL A 224 0.85 5.89 1.33
N ALA A 225 0.19 5.32 2.33
CA ALA A 225 0.49 3.98 2.81
C ALA A 225 0.32 2.92 1.70
N GLN A 226 -0.77 2.97 0.93
CA GLN A 226 -1.03 2.01 -0.14
C GLN A 226 -0.04 2.15 -1.30
N ALA A 227 0.35 3.37 -1.68
CA ALA A 227 1.36 3.61 -2.70
C ALA A 227 2.72 3.00 -2.30
N PHE A 228 3.21 3.28 -1.09
CA PHE A 228 4.46 2.70 -0.59
C PHE A 228 4.39 1.19 -0.41
N ALA A 229 3.24 0.66 0.02
CA ALA A 229 3.04 -0.77 0.16
C ALA A 229 3.19 -1.52 -1.18
N GLN A 230 2.88 -0.90 -2.32
CA GLN A 230 3.13 -1.51 -3.64
C GLN A 230 4.61 -1.82 -3.87
N LEU A 231 5.53 -1.05 -3.27
CA LEU A 231 6.97 -1.17 -3.44
C LEU A 231 7.66 -1.87 -2.26
N GLY A 232 6.88 -2.45 -1.33
CA GLY A 232 7.44 -3.18 -0.20
C GLY A 232 7.93 -2.27 0.93
N TYR A 233 7.38 -1.07 1.07
CA TYR A 233 7.63 -0.18 2.19
C TYR A 233 6.42 -0.16 3.13
N ARG A 234 6.68 0.07 4.43
CA ARG A 234 5.67 0.45 5.41
C ARG A 234 5.82 1.92 5.76
N THR A 235 4.72 2.55 6.14
CA THR A 235 4.72 3.95 6.58
C THR A 235 4.26 4.05 8.03
N GLU A 236 4.95 4.86 8.82
CA GLU A 236 4.52 5.26 10.16
C GLU A 236 4.35 6.78 10.20
N ILE A 237 3.22 7.24 10.73
CA ILE A 237 2.86 8.66 10.74
C ILE A 237 2.94 9.20 12.16
N THR A 238 3.61 10.35 12.31
CA THR A 238 3.63 11.12 13.55
C THR A 238 2.89 12.43 13.33
N PHE A 239 1.81 12.66 14.09
CA PHE A 239 1.04 13.89 13.99
C PHE A 239 1.69 15.03 14.78
N LEU A 240 2.05 16.13 14.10
CA LEU A 240 2.81 17.26 14.63
C LEU A 240 2.37 18.56 13.96
N SER A 241 2.79 19.72 14.49
CA SER A 241 2.70 21.00 13.75
C SER A 241 3.76 21.04 12.64
N GLY A 242 3.54 21.86 11.60
CA GLY A 242 4.49 22.03 10.49
C GLY A 242 5.94 22.29 10.95
N PRO A 243 6.19 23.30 11.79
CA PRO A 243 7.54 23.57 12.30
C PRO A 243 8.17 22.38 13.06
N SER A 244 7.36 21.58 13.76
CA SER A 244 7.86 20.37 14.42
C SER A 244 8.15 19.23 13.45
N ILE A 245 7.42 19.14 12.33
CA ILE A 245 7.76 18.21 11.24
C ILE A 245 9.11 18.60 10.65
N ASP A 246 9.29 19.88 10.29
CA ASP A 246 10.53 20.38 9.69
C ASP A 246 11.74 20.14 10.62
N SER A 247 11.62 20.48 11.92
CA SER A 247 12.66 20.19 12.93
C SER A 247 13.02 18.71 12.98
N LYS A 248 12.02 17.81 12.99
CA LYS A 248 12.27 16.37 13.07
C LYS A 248 12.83 15.78 11.78
N THR A 249 12.53 16.37 10.63
CA THR A 249 13.18 15.99 9.37
C THR A 249 14.63 16.44 9.33
N ASP A 250 14.94 17.64 9.85
CA ASP A 250 16.32 18.12 9.95
C ASP A 250 17.16 17.28 10.93
N GLU A 251 16.54 16.77 12.00
CA GLU A 251 17.14 15.82 12.96
C GLU A 251 17.24 14.38 12.43
N GLY A 252 16.71 14.08 11.23
CA GLY A 252 16.68 12.74 10.65
C GLY A 252 15.73 11.74 11.33
N GLN A 253 14.82 12.21 12.18
CA GLN A 253 13.81 11.35 12.84
C GLN A 253 12.61 11.04 11.93
N LEU A 254 12.34 11.93 10.98
CA LEU A 254 11.33 11.77 9.94
C LEU A 254 11.99 11.94 8.57
N VAL A 255 11.50 11.23 7.56
CA VAL A 255 11.99 11.38 6.18
C VAL A 255 11.30 12.54 5.46
N GLY A 256 10.12 12.97 5.92
CA GLY A 256 9.36 14.03 5.27
C GLY A 256 7.96 14.25 5.82
N ASP A 257 7.12 14.89 5.00
CA ASP A 257 5.73 15.22 5.26
C ASP A 257 4.83 14.56 4.21
N VAL A 258 3.75 13.91 4.66
CA VAL A 258 2.84 13.18 3.77
C VAL A 258 1.98 14.08 2.91
N ALA A 259 1.68 15.31 3.33
CA ALA A 259 0.65 16.12 2.69
C ALA A 259 0.96 17.61 2.76
N VAL A 260 1.41 18.17 1.64
CA VAL A 260 1.60 19.61 1.44
C VAL A 260 0.93 20.07 0.16
N TRP A 261 0.32 21.26 0.20
CA TRP A 261 -0.15 21.91 -1.03
C TRP A 261 1.02 22.41 -1.86
N GLN A 262 0.87 22.33 -3.17
CA GLN A 262 1.85 22.81 -4.14
C GLN A 262 2.19 24.30 -3.91
N SER A 263 3.43 24.59 -3.56
CA SER A 263 3.93 25.98 -3.48
C SER A 263 4.49 26.46 -4.82
N GLU A 264 4.32 27.74 -5.12
CA GLU A 264 4.98 28.40 -6.26
C GLU A 264 6.48 28.61 -6.01
N ASN A 265 6.85 28.69 -4.73
CA ASN A 265 8.23 28.72 -4.26
C ASN A 265 8.44 27.50 -3.36
N PRO A 266 8.57 26.30 -3.94
CA PRO A 266 8.76 25.08 -3.16
C PRO A 266 10.08 25.17 -2.40
N ASP A 267 10.08 24.70 -1.15
CA ASP A 267 11.30 24.58 -0.35
C ASP A 267 12.29 23.65 -1.06
N THR A 268 13.44 24.19 -1.44
CA THR A 268 14.47 23.49 -2.22
C THR A 268 15.16 22.40 -1.44
N ASP A 269 15.03 22.37 -0.11
CA ASP A 269 15.57 21.31 0.74
C ASP A 269 14.80 20.00 0.62
N TYR A 270 13.67 20.00 -0.10
CA TYR A 270 12.82 18.83 -0.29
C TYR A 270 12.76 18.39 -1.75
N PHE A 271 12.56 17.08 -1.93
CA PHE A 271 11.96 16.53 -3.12
C PHE A 271 10.44 16.47 -2.95
N TYR A 272 9.69 16.62 -4.04
CA TYR A 272 8.24 16.55 -4.06
C TYR A 272 7.77 15.44 -4.99
N SER A 273 6.73 14.73 -4.58
CA SER A 273 6.10 13.70 -5.39
C SER A 273 5.32 14.26 -6.57
N ALA A 274 4.86 13.38 -7.46
CA ALA A 274 3.70 13.68 -8.29
C ALA A 274 2.47 13.98 -7.41
N PRO A 275 1.53 14.82 -7.87
CA PRO A 275 0.33 15.13 -7.09
C PRO A 275 -0.56 13.89 -6.96
N TYR A 276 -1.01 13.63 -5.74
CA TYR A 276 -1.83 12.45 -5.44
C TYR A 276 -3.27 12.78 -5.07
N LEU A 277 -3.58 14.05 -4.77
CA LEU A 277 -4.93 14.59 -4.57
C LEU A 277 -5.00 16.03 -5.10
N ALA A 278 -6.22 16.49 -5.38
CA ALA A 278 -6.52 17.87 -5.74
C ALA A 278 -7.63 18.39 -4.83
N ASN A 279 -7.39 19.53 -4.18
CA ASN A 279 -8.32 20.16 -3.25
C ASN A 279 -9.02 21.32 -3.94
N GLU A 280 -10.31 21.18 -4.21
CA GLU A 280 -11.11 22.27 -4.76
C GLU A 280 -11.44 23.28 -3.66
N LEU A 281 -11.24 24.57 -3.96
CA LEU A 281 -11.57 25.66 -3.05
C LEU A 281 -12.85 26.34 -3.48
N VAL A 282 -13.81 26.42 -2.56
CA VAL A 282 -15.16 26.95 -2.79
C VAL A 282 -15.54 27.96 -1.73
N PHE A 283 -16.43 28.89 -2.09
CA PHE A 283 -16.97 29.82 -1.11
C PHE A 283 -18.18 29.22 -0.38
N VAL A 284 -18.25 29.46 0.93
CA VAL A 284 -19.45 29.31 1.74
C VAL A 284 -19.98 30.70 2.08
N LYS A 285 -21.27 30.91 1.84
CA LYS A 285 -22.00 32.15 2.12
C LYS A 285 -23.25 31.86 2.94
N ARG A 286 -23.92 32.91 3.45
CA ARG A 286 -25.30 32.76 3.94
C ARG A 286 -26.25 32.45 2.78
N SER A 287 -27.28 31.64 3.03
CA SER A 287 -28.29 31.28 2.02
C SER A 287 -29.01 32.51 1.45
N THR A 288 -29.22 33.53 2.28
CA THR A 288 -29.87 34.79 1.91
C THR A 288 -28.95 35.80 1.20
N ASP A 289 -27.63 35.58 1.19
CA ASP A 289 -26.70 36.50 0.56
C ASP A 289 -26.73 36.33 -0.98
N PRO A 290 -26.87 37.40 -1.77
CA PRO A 290 -26.97 37.29 -3.23
C PRO A 290 -25.63 36.99 -3.93
N PHE A 291 -24.52 36.85 -3.20
CA PHE A 291 -23.22 36.55 -3.79
C PHE A 291 -23.21 35.24 -4.58
N VAL A 292 -22.94 35.37 -5.87
CA VAL A 292 -22.66 34.28 -6.80
C VAL A 292 -21.65 34.77 -7.83
N TYR A 293 -20.94 33.85 -8.47
CA TYR A 293 -19.99 34.20 -9.52
C TYR A 293 -19.84 33.06 -10.53
N GLN A 294 -19.48 33.43 -11.75
CA GLN A 294 -19.20 32.49 -12.85
C GLN A 294 -17.71 32.46 -13.20
N ASN A 295 -17.00 33.54 -12.89
CA ASN A 295 -15.58 33.71 -13.12
C ASN A 295 -15.04 34.84 -12.22
N ALA A 296 -13.72 35.02 -12.21
CA ALA A 296 -13.05 36.00 -11.35
C ALA A 296 -13.49 37.45 -11.63
N GLN A 297 -13.84 37.80 -12.87
CA GLN A 297 -14.27 39.15 -13.21
C GLN A 297 -15.66 39.45 -12.64
N HIS A 298 -16.61 38.52 -12.79
CA HIS A 298 -17.95 38.66 -12.21
C HIS A 298 -17.87 38.81 -10.68
N MET A 299 -17.02 38.02 -10.02
CA MET A 299 -16.77 38.14 -8.58
C MET A 299 -16.25 39.53 -8.21
N LYS A 300 -15.22 40.04 -8.92
CA LYS A 300 -14.64 41.37 -8.66
C LYS A 300 -15.68 42.49 -8.82
N THR A 301 -16.48 42.43 -9.88
CA THR A 301 -17.57 43.39 -10.10
C THR A 301 -18.60 43.34 -8.98
N PHE A 302 -18.96 42.13 -8.50
CA PHE A 302 -19.92 42.01 -7.40
C PHE A 302 -19.41 42.63 -6.10
N ILE A 303 -18.15 42.41 -5.72
CA ILE A 303 -17.62 42.85 -4.41
C ILE A 303 -17.13 44.31 -4.40
N GLN A 304 -16.97 44.92 -5.58
CA GLN A 304 -16.40 46.26 -5.72
C GLN A 304 -17.15 47.29 -4.86
N GLY A 305 -16.40 47.99 -4.00
CA GLY A 305 -16.93 49.04 -3.13
C GLY A 305 -17.79 48.55 -1.96
N LYS A 306 -18.00 47.24 -1.79
CA LYS A 306 -18.87 46.69 -0.72
C LYS A 306 -18.14 46.38 0.59
N GLY A 307 -16.80 46.41 0.61
CA GLY A 307 -16.03 46.01 1.79
C GLY A 307 -16.29 44.54 2.21
N TYR A 308 -16.51 43.66 1.24
CA TYR A 308 -17.01 42.31 1.45
C TYR A 308 -15.98 41.44 2.19
N ARG A 309 -16.34 40.92 3.37
CA ARG A 309 -15.40 40.24 4.30
C ARG A 309 -15.25 38.76 3.96
N LEU A 310 -14.02 38.33 3.74
CA LEU A 310 -13.66 36.97 3.41
C LEU A 310 -12.85 36.32 4.52
N GLY A 311 -13.36 35.21 5.05
CA GLY A 311 -12.65 34.30 5.93
C GLY A 311 -11.68 33.39 5.19
N LEU A 312 -10.43 33.32 5.65
CA LEU A 312 -9.42 32.36 5.22
C LEU A 312 -8.83 31.61 6.42
N TYR A 313 -8.19 30.47 6.17
CA TYR A 313 -7.38 29.79 7.19
C TYR A 313 -6.13 30.61 7.54
N GLU A 314 -5.73 30.58 8.80
CA GLU A 314 -4.46 31.13 9.28
C GLU A 314 -3.28 30.35 8.70
N ASP A 315 -2.17 31.05 8.41
CA ASP A 315 -0.89 30.46 7.95
C ASP A 315 -0.94 29.54 6.70
N VAL A 316 -2.03 29.58 5.93
CA VAL A 316 -2.18 28.80 4.70
C VAL A 316 -1.76 29.60 3.46
N ASP A 317 -0.92 28.96 2.63
CA ASP A 317 -0.59 29.46 1.29
C ASP A 317 -1.56 28.94 0.22
N TYR A 318 -2.46 29.83 -0.20
CA TYR A 318 -3.41 29.59 -1.30
C TYR A 318 -2.80 29.71 -2.70
N GLY A 319 -1.53 30.12 -2.85
CA GLY A 319 -0.89 30.37 -4.15
C GLY A 319 -1.27 31.71 -4.78
N SER A 320 -0.39 32.28 -5.62
CA SER A 320 -0.58 33.62 -6.18
C SER A 320 -1.77 33.69 -7.14
N ALA A 321 -2.04 32.61 -7.88
CA ALA A 321 -3.18 32.54 -8.80
C ALA A 321 -4.53 32.74 -8.09
N ILE A 322 -4.72 32.11 -6.93
CA ILE A 322 -5.94 32.27 -6.12
C ILE A 322 -5.90 33.62 -5.39
N LYS A 323 -4.78 33.99 -4.76
CA LYS A 323 -4.64 35.30 -4.08
C LYS A 323 -4.98 36.47 -5.01
N LYS A 324 -4.58 36.42 -6.30
CA LYS A 324 -4.94 37.42 -7.31
C LYS A 324 -6.43 37.48 -7.63
N LYS A 325 -7.13 36.35 -7.57
CA LYS A 325 -8.61 36.30 -7.72
C LYS A 325 -9.28 36.91 -6.48
N LEU A 326 -8.73 36.68 -5.29
CA LEU A 326 -9.22 37.22 -4.01
C LEU A 326 -8.94 38.72 -3.81
N SER A 327 -8.28 39.41 -4.74
CA SER A 327 -8.05 40.85 -4.63
C SER A 327 -9.38 41.61 -4.57
N GLY A 328 -9.57 42.43 -3.54
CA GLY A 328 -10.77 43.26 -3.35
C GLY A 328 -11.69 42.82 -2.22
N PHE A 329 -11.50 41.62 -1.68
CA PHE A 329 -12.11 41.23 -0.40
C PHE A 329 -11.37 41.89 0.78
N VAL A 330 -12.09 42.11 1.88
CA VAL A 330 -11.49 42.42 3.18
C VAL A 330 -11.17 41.09 3.85
N ILE A 331 -9.89 40.74 3.96
CA ILE A 331 -9.46 39.44 4.46
C ILE A 331 -9.44 39.43 5.99
N ASP A 332 -10.00 38.39 6.57
CA ASP A 332 -9.93 38.08 8.00
C ASP A 332 -9.68 36.56 8.18
N ARG A 333 -8.87 36.17 9.17
CA ARG A 333 -8.31 34.82 9.27
C ARG A 333 -8.71 34.06 10.53
N ARG A 334 -8.83 32.74 10.42
CA ARG A 334 -9.22 31.83 11.51
C ARG A 334 -8.43 30.53 11.44
N ASP A 335 -8.24 29.88 12.58
CA ASP A 335 -7.55 28.58 12.62
C ASP A 335 -8.44 27.41 12.19
N TYR A 336 -9.77 27.51 12.38
CA TYR A 336 -10.69 26.37 12.28
C TYR A 336 -11.83 26.57 11.29
N CYS A 337 -12.13 25.52 10.52
CA CYS A 337 -13.27 25.45 9.59
C CYS A 337 -14.59 25.81 10.30
N SER A 338 -14.80 25.21 11.47
CA SER A 338 -16.00 25.40 12.29
C SER A 338 -16.22 26.86 12.69
N GLN A 339 -15.14 27.63 12.91
CA GLN A 339 -15.22 29.05 13.22
C GLN A 339 -15.54 29.88 11.97
N LEU A 340 -14.89 29.59 10.84
CA LEU A 340 -15.17 30.25 9.57
C LEU A 340 -16.66 30.17 9.20
N ILE A 341 -17.26 28.98 9.28
CA ILE A 341 -18.69 28.81 8.95
C ILE A 341 -19.62 29.51 9.96
N ARG A 342 -19.29 29.49 11.26
CA ARG A 342 -20.06 30.19 12.30
C ARG A 342 -20.02 31.69 12.09
N ASP A 343 -18.87 32.23 11.70
CA ASP A 343 -18.69 33.66 11.48
C ASP A 343 -19.40 34.15 10.21
N VAL A 344 -19.52 33.30 9.19
CA VAL A 344 -20.40 33.60 8.04
C VAL A 344 -21.87 33.63 8.49
N ALA A 345 -22.31 32.65 9.29
CA ALA A 345 -23.69 32.55 9.77
C ALA A 345 -24.09 33.71 10.70
N ASN A 346 -23.18 34.13 11.60
CA ASN A 346 -23.41 35.21 12.55
C ASN A 346 -23.17 36.62 11.98
N LYS A 347 -22.81 36.72 10.69
CA LYS A 347 -22.54 37.98 9.95
C LYS A 347 -21.24 38.69 10.35
N SER A 348 -20.29 38.03 11.01
CA SER A 348 -18.93 38.56 11.23
C SER A 348 -18.06 38.46 9.97
N LEU A 349 -18.35 37.47 9.12
CA LEU A 349 -17.82 37.35 7.76
C LEU A 349 -18.97 37.38 6.76
N ASP A 350 -18.69 37.74 5.50
CA ASP A 350 -19.69 37.65 4.43
C ASP A 350 -19.60 36.33 3.69
N VAL A 351 -18.37 35.86 3.47
CA VAL A 351 -18.04 34.56 2.91
C VAL A 351 -16.81 33.95 3.58
N ALA A 352 -16.65 32.64 3.46
CA ALA A 352 -15.41 31.93 3.79
C ALA A 352 -14.95 31.11 2.58
N LEU A 353 -13.64 31.01 2.33
CA LEU A 353 -13.08 30.13 1.32
C LEU A 353 -12.59 28.84 1.98
N LEU A 354 -13.18 27.71 1.62
CA LEU A 354 -12.92 26.40 2.22
C LEU A 354 -12.52 25.39 1.15
N ASP A 355 -11.80 24.35 1.56
CA ASP A 355 -11.76 23.10 0.81
C ASP A 355 -13.18 22.51 0.73
N HIS A 356 -13.60 22.11 -0.48
CA HIS A 356 -14.97 21.64 -0.76
C HIS A 356 -15.37 20.47 0.12
N TRP A 357 -14.52 19.44 0.21
CA TRP A 357 -14.85 18.23 0.96
C TRP A 357 -14.81 18.46 2.47
N ALA A 358 -13.76 19.13 2.98
CA ALA A 358 -13.65 19.45 4.40
C ALA A 358 -14.79 20.36 4.88
N GLY A 359 -15.12 21.41 4.11
CA GLY A 359 -16.26 22.28 4.39
C GLY A 359 -17.59 21.53 4.35
N SER A 360 -17.77 20.63 3.39
CA SER A 360 -18.99 19.80 3.28
C SER A 360 -19.17 18.87 4.47
N ILE A 361 -18.10 18.26 4.97
CA ILE A 361 -18.15 17.43 6.18
C ILE A 361 -18.47 18.27 7.42
N GLU A 362 -17.83 19.42 7.58
CA GLU A 362 -18.09 20.33 8.70
C GLU A 362 -19.56 20.78 8.72
N MET A 363 -20.10 21.19 7.57
CA MET A 363 -21.50 21.59 7.45
C MET A 363 -22.45 20.43 7.78
N LYS A 364 -22.16 19.20 7.35
CA LYS A 364 -22.95 18.01 7.71
C LYS A 364 -22.92 17.70 9.20
N GLN A 365 -21.83 18.02 9.89
CA GLN A 365 -21.67 17.82 11.33
C GLN A 365 -22.31 18.95 12.15
N THR A 366 -22.65 20.09 11.54
CA THR A 366 -23.19 21.29 12.20
C THR A 366 -24.49 21.79 11.56
N PRO A 367 -25.56 20.97 11.48
CA PRO A 367 -26.78 21.30 10.73
C PRO A 367 -27.42 22.62 11.17
N ALA A 368 -27.43 22.91 12.47
CA ALA A 368 -27.98 24.16 13.01
C ALA A 368 -27.30 25.44 12.46
N VAL A 369 -26.03 25.34 12.05
CA VAL A 369 -25.31 26.43 11.37
C VAL A 369 -25.50 26.31 9.86
N ALA A 370 -25.35 25.10 9.33
CA ALA A 370 -25.37 24.82 7.90
C ALA A 370 -26.70 25.13 7.21
N ASP A 371 -27.85 24.99 7.90
CA ASP A 371 -29.18 25.32 7.35
C ASP A 371 -29.31 26.79 6.91
N HIS A 372 -28.46 27.67 7.44
CA HIS A 372 -28.40 29.08 7.09
C HIS A 372 -27.35 29.41 6.04
N LEU A 373 -26.61 28.41 5.56
CA LEU A 373 -25.47 28.57 4.67
C LEU A 373 -25.68 27.87 3.32
N THR A 374 -24.93 28.33 2.33
CA THR A 374 -24.84 27.72 1.01
C THR A 374 -23.38 27.65 0.61
N MET A 375 -22.92 26.45 0.27
CA MET A 375 -21.64 26.23 -0.41
C MET A 375 -21.84 26.42 -1.92
N LEU A 376 -20.97 27.20 -2.56
CA LEU A 376 -21.04 27.42 -3.99
C LEU A 376 -20.38 26.25 -4.74
N ASN A 377 -21.03 25.79 -5.81
CA ASN A 377 -20.53 24.70 -6.66
C ASN A 377 -19.51 25.16 -7.71
N THR A 378 -19.13 26.45 -7.72
CA THR A 378 -18.10 26.99 -8.60
C THR A 378 -16.81 27.08 -7.80
N PRO A 379 -15.78 26.26 -8.11
CA PRO A 379 -14.47 26.39 -7.48
C PRO A 379 -13.77 27.68 -7.93
N ILE A 380 -13.09 28.36 -7.01
CA ILE A 380 -12.21 29.48 -7.36
C ILE A 380 -10.89 28.99 -7.97
N GLY A 381 -10.51 27.75 -7.63
CA GLY A 381 -9.32 27.06 -8.08
C GLY A 381 -9.10 25.78 -7.28
N GLU A 382 -8.03 25.08 -7.61
CA GLU A 382 -7.60 23.85 -6.96
C GLU A 382 -6.21 24.01 -6.33
N ARG A 383 -5.92 23.18 -5.33
CA ARG A 383 -4.58 23.02 -4.76
C ARG A 383 -4.19 21.56 -4.87
N LEU A 384 -3.13 21.30 -5.63
CA LEU A 384 -2.58 19.95 -5.74
C LEU A 384 -1.82 19.58 -4.47
N MET A 385 -2.02 18.36 -4.00
CA MET A 385 -1.39 17.85 -2.79
C MET A 385 -0.29 16.85 -3.13
N HIS A 386 0.86 17.07 -2.52
CA HIS A 386 2.10 16.34 -2.73
C HIS A 386 2.62 15.79 -1.42
N LEU A 387 3.36 14.69 -1.51
CA LEU A 387 4.25 14.22 -0.46
C LEU A 387 5.61 14.88 -0.68
N ARG A 388 6.31 15.25 0.39
CA ARG A 388 7.67 15.79 0.31
C ARG A 388 8.63 15.00 1.18
N VAL A 389 9.87 14.85 0.73
CA VAL A 389 10.96 14.11 1.43
C VAL A 389 12.18 15.02 1.50
N LYS A 390 12.79 15.14 2.68
CA LYS A 390 13.98 15.97 2.88
C LYS A 390 15.12 15.40 2.04
N ARG A 391 15.81 16.22 1.25
CA ARG A 391 16.90 15.80 0.37
C ARG A 391 18.07 15.14 1.11
N THR A 392 18.26 15.50 2.37
CA THR A 392 19.30 14.94 3.24
C THR A 392 18.89 13.63 3.89
N ALA A 393 17.63 13.19 3.76
CA ALA A 393 17.22 11.87 4.19
C ALA A 393 17.95 10.80 3.36
N GLU A 394 18.27 9.67 4.00
CA GLU A 394 18.83 8.52 3.31
C GLU A 394 17.87 8.05 2.20
N ASP A 395 18.41 7.81 1.01
CA ASP A 395 17.66 7.36 -0.17
C ASP A 395 16.48 8.27 -0.58
N ALA A 396 16.56 9.59 -0.30
CA ALA A 396 15.46 10.52 -0.50
C ALA A 396 14.85 10.53 -1.92
N ASP A 397 15.70 10.45 -2.95
CA ASP A 397 15.28 10.36 -4.35
C ASP A 397 14.59 9.03 -4.67
N VAL A 398 15.11 7.92 -4.13
CA VAL A 398 14.51 6.59 -4.23
C VAL A 398 13.15 6.55 -3.53
N ILE A 399 13.00 7.18 -2.35
CA ILE A 399 11.73 7.24 -1.63
C ILE A 399 10.65 7.94 -2.48
N ILE A 400 10.98 9.06 -3.12
CA ILE A 400 10.04 9.78 -3.99
C ILE A 400 9.70 8.98 -5.25
N ASP A 401 10.69 8.34 -5.85
CA ASP A 401 10.48 7.45 -7.00
C ASP A 401 9.61 6.23 -6.63
N ALA A 402 9.80 5.67 -5.43
CA ALA A 402 8.98 4.57 -4.90
C ALA A 402 7.52 5.01 -4.73
N PHE A 403 7.29 6.19 -4.14
CA PHE A 403 5.95 6.74 -4.00
C PHE A 403 5.29 6.98 -5.36
N ASN A 404 5.99 7.60 -6.31
CA ASN A 404 5.43 7.89 -7.63
C ASN A 404 5.12 6.62 -8.43
N THR A 405 6.02 5.63 -8.37
CA THR A 405 5.80 4.31 -8.98
C THR A 405 4.59 3.63 -8.34
N GLY A 406 4.49 3.67 -7.01
CA GLY A 406 3.38 3.09 -6.25
C GLY A 406 2.05 3.78 -6.52
N LEU A 407 2.07 5.11 -6.61
CA LEU A 407 0.92 5.93 -6.95
C LEU A 407 0.37 5.59 -8.34
N SER A 408 1.25 5.37 -9.33
CA SER A 408 0.83 4.88 -10.65
C SER A 408 0.14 3.52 -10.52
N ARG A 409 0.78 2.56 -9.85
CA ARG A 409 0.25 1.20 -9.70
C ARG A 409 -1.14 1.17 -9.05
N ILE A 410 -1.35 1.94 -7.97
CA ILE A 410 -2.67 1.98 -7.31
C ILE A 410 -3.73 2.67 -8.18
N ARG A 411 -3.34 3.57 -9.09
CA ARG A 411 -4.27 4.14 -10.08
C ARG A 411 -4.61 3.11 -11.14
N ASP A 412 -3.61 2.40 -11.65
CA ASP A 412 -3.76 1.43 -12.74
C ASP A 412 -4.55 0.19 -12.32
N ASN A 413 -4.36 -0.28 -11.09
CA ASN A 413 -5.04 -1.47 -10.57
C ASN A 413 -6.41 -1.19 -9.91
N GLY A 414 -6.86 0.07 -9.89
CA GLY A 414 -8.15 0.49 -9.33
C GLY A 414 -8.18 0.74 -7.81
N THR A 415 -7.10 0.41 -7.08
CA THR A 415 -7.00 0.62 -5.62
C THR A 415 -7.27 2.08 -5.24
N TYR A 416 -6.73 3.04 -6.00
CA TYR A 416 -6.95 4.47 -5.77
C TYR A 416 -8.44 4.83 -5.81
N ALA A 417 -9.18 4.33 -6.81
CA ALA A 417 -10.61 4.57 -6.93
C ALA A 417 -11.41 3.94 -5.78
N GLU A 418 -11.00 2.76 -5.31
CA GLU A 418 -11.59 2.12 -4.13
C GLU A 418 -11.33 2.93 -2.85
N LEU A 419 -10.14 3.50 -2.70
CA LEU A 419 -9.81 4.38 -1.57
C LEU A 419 -10.70 5.62 -1.55
N LEU A 420 -10.91 6.28 -2.70
CA LEU A 420 -11.83 7.42 -2.80
C LEU A 420 -13.25 7.04 -2.34
N LYS A 421 -13.76 5.87 -2.79
CA LYS A 421 -15.09 5.36 -2.39
C LYS A 421 -15.16 5.02 -0.91
N LEU A 422 -14.15 4.30 -0.40
CA LEU A 422 -14.06 3.88 1.01
C LEU A 422 -14.16 5.08 1.95
N HIS A 423 -13.44 6.15 1.62
CA HIS A 423 -13.43 7.38 2.40
C HIS A 423 -14.59 8.33 2.09
N LYS A 424 -15.45 7.99 1.13
CA LYS A 424 -16.56 8.84 0.66
C LYS A 424 -16.07 10.23 0.22
N TYR A 425 -14.95 10.23 -0.50
CA TYR A 425 -14.39 11.44 -1.09
C TYR A 425 -15.38 12.01 -2.10
N SER A 426 -15.84 13.24 -1.86
CA SER A 426 -16.67 13.96 -2.82
C SER A 426 -15.75 14.83 -3.66
N GLN A 427 -15.70 14.53 -4.97
CA GLN A 427 -15.24 15.50 -5.95
C GLN A 427 -16.31 16.57 -6.09
#